data_AF-A0A2E3DFL1-F1
#
_entry.id   AF-A0A2E3DFL1-F1
#
_cell.length_a   1.000
_cell.length_b   1.000
_cell.length_c   1.000
_cell.angle_alpha   90.00
_cell.angle_beta   90.00
_cell.angle_gamma   90.00
#
_symmetry.space_group_name_H-M   'P 1'
#
loop_
_entity.id
_entity.type
_entity.pdbx_description
1 polymer ?
#
loop_
_entity_poly.entity_id
_entity_poly.type
_entity_poly.pdbx_seq_one_letter_code
_entity_poly.pdbx_strand_id
1 'polypeptide(L)'
;MSISGEFRIITNDFQLEQAIEELKAQYSSKKYVQVQYTTIKRRSSRQNNAIHLYCKLAADRLNLHGLDQRKVLKPSFEIPWTQESFKENLWKPIMKAMFEIDSTTKLERGQVGQVYEVINRELSREFGVSTEFPDKGGL
;
A
#
# COMPACT_ATOMS: atom_id res chain seq x y z
N MET A 1 -17.03 22.21 5.15
CA MET A 1 -16.13 22.60 6.25
C MET A 1 -15.31 21.37 6.63
N SER A 2 -13.98 21.47 6.58
CA SER A 2 -13.10 20.36 6.93
C SER A 2 -12.95 20.29 8.45
N ILE A 3 -13.60 19.33 9.10
CA ILE A 3 -13.37 19.04 10.51
C ILE A 3 -11.97 18.39 10.60
N SER A 4 -10.97 19.19 10.92
CA SER A 4 -9.58 18.73 11.09
C SER A 4 -9.46 17.96 12.41
N GLY A 5 -9.93 16.71 12.43
CA GLY A 5 -9.73 15.81 13.56
C GLY A 5 -8.28 15.38 13.68
N GLU A 6 -7.74 15.40 14.91
CA GLU A 6 -6.41 14.85 15.19
C GLU A 6 -6.43 13.33 15.07
N PHE A 7 -5.48 12.77 14.31
CA PHE A 7 -5.31 11.33 14.16
C PHE A 7 -4.10 10.86 14.98
N ARG A 8 -4.37 10.18 16.10
CA ARG A 8 -3.37 9.58 16.99
C ARG A 8 -3.45 8.05 16.89
N ILE A 9 -2.31 7.37 16.82
CA ILE A 9 -2.24 5.91 16.95
C ILE A 9 -1.95 5.59 18.41
N ILE A 10 -2.82 4.79 19.04
CA ILE A 10 -2.65 4.27 20.40
C ILE A 10 -2.17 2.82 20.28
N THR A 11 -1.03 2.50 20.87
CA THR A 11 -0.40 1.17 20.78
C THR A 11 -0.06 0.54 22.13
N ASN A 12 -0.27 1.24 23.24
CA ASN A 12 -0.03 0.78 24.59
C ASN A 12 -0.95 1.52 25.59
N ASP A 13 -1.00 1.02 26.82
CA ASP A 13 -1.94 1.47 27.85
C ASP A 13 -1.66 2.91 28.31
N PHE A 14 -0.40 3.32 28.42
CA PHE A 14 -0.03 4.71 28.74
C PHE A 14 -0.57 5.72 27.71
N GLN A 15 -0.49 5.39 26.41
CA GLN A 15 -1.07 6.21 25.35
C GLN A 15 -2.60 6.23 25.38
N LEU A 16 -3.23 5.17 25.88
CA LEU A 16 -4.67 5.08 26.06
C LEU A 16 -5.14 5.97 27.22
N GLU A 17 -4.46 5.88 28.37
CA GLU A 17 -4.74 6.70 29.56
C GLU A 17 -4.63 8.19 29.25
N GLN A 18 -3.52 8.61 28.62
CA GLN A 18 -3.34 10.01 28.21
C GLN A 18 -4.44 10.50 27.27
N ALA A 19 -4.86 9.69 26.29
CA ALA A 19 -5.96 10.05 25.39
C ALA A 19 -7.30 10.15 26.13
N ILE A 20 -7.54 9.31 27.15
CA ILE A 20 -8.74 9.39 27.99
C ILE A 20 -8.75 10.69 28.81
N GLU A 21 -7.61 11.11 29.36
CA GLU A 21 -7.49 12.39 30.08
C GLU A 21 -7.71 13.61 29.17
N GLU A 22 -7.10 13.62 27.99
CA GLU A 22 -7.29 14.65 26.96
C GLU A 22 -8.77 14.78 26.56
N LEU A 23 -9.45 13.67 26.30
CA LEU A 23 -10.88 13.63 25.97
C LEU A 23 -11.77 14.13 27.14
N LYS A 24 -11.47 13.75 28.38
CA LYS A 24 -12.16 14.23 29.59
C LYS A 24 -11.99 15.74 29.77
N ALA A 25 -10.80 16.28 29.53
CA ALA A 25 -10.54 17.72 29.61
C ALA A 25 -11.30 18.48 28.51
N GLN A 26 -11.27 18.01 27.27
CA GLN A 26 -12.02 18.62 26.16
C GLN A 26 -13.53 18.60 26.41
N TYR A 27 -14.08 17.48 26.88
CA TYR A 27 -15.51 17.38 27.25
C TYR A 27 -15.86 18.31 28.41
N SER A 28 -15.01 18.40 29.43
CA SER A 28 -15.26 19.28 30.59
C SER A 28 -15.37 20.74 30.18
N SER A 29 -14.52 21.18 29.25
CA SER A 29 -14.48 22.55 28.69
C SER A 29 -15.63 22.83 27.72
N LYS A 30 -15.86 21.96 26.72
CA LYS A 30 -16.79 22.24 25.60
C LYS A 30 -18.18 21.61 25.74
N LYS A 31 -18.38 20.72 26.71
CA LYS A 31 -19.58 19.89 26.94
C LYS A 31 -19.98 18.95 25.80
N TYR A 32 -19.19 18.87 24.74
CA TYR A 32 -19.28 17.84 23.70
C TYR A 32 -17.87 17.52 23.16
N VAL A 33 -17.68 16.28 22.73
CA VAL A 33 -16.53 15.81 21.94
C VAL A 33 -17.05 14.79 20.93
N GLN A 34 -16.58 14.86 19.69
CA GLN A 34 -16.83 13.82 18.68
C GLN A 34 -15.54 13.02 18.49
N VAL A 35 -15.62 11.70 18.62
CA VAL A 35 -14.48 10.79 18.52
C VAL A 35 -14.74 9.78 17.42
N GLN A 36 -13.76 9.58 16.54
CA GLN A 36 -13.76 8.53 15.53
C GLN A 36 -12.52 7.66 15.73
N TYR A 37 -12.71 6.35 15.87
CA TYR A 37 -11.63 5.38 16.04
C TYR A 37 -11.72 4.24 15.02
N THR A 38 -10.62 3.54 14.81
CA THR A 38 -10.58 2.32 14.00
C THR A 38 -9.57 1.34 14.59
N THR A 39 -9.96 0.07 14.67
CA THR A 39 -9.08 -1.04 15.07
C THR A 39 -8.29 -1.61 13.88
N ILE A 40 -8.68 -1.27 12.65
CA ILE A 40 -7.99 -1.67 11.43
C ILE A 40 -6.67 -0.89 11.36
N LYS A 41 -5.55 -1.62 11.36
CA LYS A 41 -4.21 -1.05 11.17
C LYS A 41 -4.05 -0.59 9.71
N ARG A 42 -4.53 0.63 9.41
CA ARG A 42 -4.22 1.34 8.17
C ARG A 42 -2.72 1.28 7.91
N ARG A 43 -2.33 1.04 6.65
CA ARG A 43 -0.90 0.97 6.28
C ARG A 43 -0.18 2.23 6.68
N SER A 44 0.99 2.07 7.29
CA SER A 44 1.87 3.21 7.56
C SER A 44 2.32 3.88 6.26
N SER A 45 2.64 5.18 6.30
CA SER A 45 3.25 5.89 5.17
C SER A 45 4.48 5.15 4.63
N ARG A 46 5.31 4.57 5.51
CA ARG A 46 6.45 3.71 5.17
C ARG A 46 6.07 2.52 4.28
N GLN A 47 4.95 1.85 4.57
CA GLN A 47 4.47 0.73 3.75
C GLN A 47 3.86 1.17 2.42
N ASN A 48 3.29 2.38 2.37
CA ASN A 48 2.89 2.96 1.10
C ASN A 48 4.12 3.20 0.22
N ASN A 49 5.19 3.78 0.79
CA ASN A 49 6.45 4.01 0.10
C ASN A 49 7.12 2.68 -0.32
N ALA A 50 7.06 1.63 0.51
CA ALA A 50 7.57 0.30 0.15
C ALA A 50 6.88 -0.31 -1.08
N ILE A 51 5.55 -0.21 -1.18
CA ILE A 51 4.83 -0.67 -2.39
C ILE A 51 5.21 0.17 -3.60
N HIS A 52 5.34 1.48 -3.41
CA HIS A 52 5.79 2.38 -4.47
C HIS A 52 7.21 2.02 -4.94
N LEU A 53 8.13 1.69 -4.03
CA LEU A 53 9.48 1.23 -4.36
C LEU A 53 9.46 -0.14 -5.04
N TYR A 54 8.65 -1.09 -4.56
CA TYR A 54 8.47 -2.41 -5.17
C TYR A 54 8.00 -2.30 -6.62
N CYS A 55 6.96 -1.51 -6.91
CA CYS A 55 6.46 -1.31 -8.27
C CYS A 55 7.53 -0.70 -9.20
N LYS A 56 8.47 0.09 -8.66
CA LYS A 56 9.61 0.61 -9.41
C LYS A 56 10.62 -0.51 -9.69
N LEU A 57 11.10 -1.19 -8.65
CA LEU A 57 12.10 -2.26 -8.77
C LEU A 57 11.64 -3.39 -9.72
N ALA A 58 10.36 -3.77 -9.64
CA ALA A 58 9.78 -4.78 -10.52
C ALA A 58 9.67 -4.28 -11.97
N ALA A 59 9.29 -3.01 -12.20
CA ALA A 59 9.29 -2.40 -13.53
C ALA A 59 10.71 -2.36 -14.14
N ASP A 60 11.69 -1.89 -13.37
CA ASP A 60 13.10 -1.85 -13.77
C ASP A 60 13.61 -3.26 -14.12
N ARG A 61 13.21 -4.28 -13.36
CA ARG A 61 13.59 -5.67 -13.63
C ARG A 61 12.92 -6.25 -14.88
N LEU A 62 11.64 -5.99 -15.11
CA LEU A 62 10.96 -6.42 -16.35
C LEU A 62 11.64 -5.81 -17.59
N ASN A 63 12.01 -4.52 -17.53
CA ASN A 63 12.76 -3.86 -18.59
C ASN A 63 14.14 -4.51 -18.83
N LEU A 64 14.88 -4.87 -17.78
CA LEU A 64 16.17 -5.57 -17.89
C LEU A 64 16.05 -6.96 -18.55
N HIS A 65 14.89 -7.61 -18.43
CA HIS A 65 14.59 -8.89 -19.07
C HIS A 65 13.95 -8.76 -20.47
N GLY A 66 13.83 -7.53 -21.01
CA GLY A 66 13.22 -7.29 -22.33
C GLY A 66 11.71 -7.54 -22.38
N LEU A 67 11.03 -7.47 -21.23
CA LEU A 67 9.59 -7.70 -21.12
C LEU A 67 8.86 -6.35 -21.16
N ASP A 68 8.15 -6.06 -22.24
CA ASP A 68 7.51 -4.76 -22.48
C ASP A 68 5.98 -4.75 -22.24
N GLN A 69 5.37 -3.56 -22.26
CA GLN A 69 3.92 -3.36 -22.07
C GLN A 69 3.14 -3.33 -23.38
N ARG A 70 2.51 -4.44 -23.74
CA ARG A 70 1.72 -4.53 -24.98
C ARG A 70 0.24 -4.22 -24.76
N LYS A 71 -0.18 -3.04 -25.18
CA LYS A 71 -1.60 -2.64 -25.26
C LYS A 71 -1.85 -1.78 -26.50
N VAL A 72 -2.72 -2.27 -27.39
CA VAL A 72 -3.30 -1.59 -28.57
C VAL A 72 -2.34 -1.22 -29.72
N LEU A 73 -1.09 -0.82 -29.45
CA LEU A 73 -0.09 -0.65 -30.52
C LEU A 73 0.33 -2.02 -31.10
N LYS A 74 0.75 -2.03 -32.36
CA LYS A 74 1.20 -3.24 -33.08
C LYS A 74 2.31 -3.97 -32.31
N PRO A 75 2.54 -5.29 -32.53
CA PRO A 75 3.55 -6.11 -31.82
C PRO A 75 5.00 -5.62 -31.84
N SER A 76 5.29 -4.51 -32.52
CA SER A 76 6.59 -3.92 -32.80
C SER A 76 6.90 -2.67 -31.97
N PHE A 77 6.06 -2.29 -30.99
CA PHE A 77 6.33 -1.18 -30.07
C PHE A 77 6.59 -1.71 -28.66
N GLU A 78 7.86 -1.73 -28.27
CA GLU A 78 8.29 -2.01 -26.91
C GLU A 78 8.02 -0.78 -26.03
N ILE A 79 7.01 -0.86 -25.15
CA ILE A 79 6.72 0.18 -24.17
C ILE A 79 7.38 -0.22 -22.83
N PRO A 80 8.36 0.53 -22.31
CA PRO A 80 9.02 0.18 -21.05
C PRO A 80 8.05 0.29 -19.86
N TRP A 81 8.20 -0.62 -18.90
CA TRP A 81 7.49 -0.53 -17.63
C TRP A 81 7.95 0.70 -16.84
N THR A 82 6.99 1.40 -16.25
CA THR A 82 7.23 2.40 -15.22
C THR A 82 6.58 1.95 -13.92
N GLN A 83 6.99 2.56 -12.81
CA GLN A 83 6.38 2.36 -11.49
C GLN A 83 4.84 2.49 -11.53
N GLU A 84 4.34 3.50 -12.24
CA GLU A 84 2.91 3.77 -12.35
C GLU A 84 2.21 2.72 -13.21
N SER A 85 2.74 2.41 -14.40
CA SER A 85 2.10 1.45 -15.29
C SER A 85 2.18 0.00 -14.77
N PHE A 86 3.18 -0.36 -13.96
CA PHE A 86 3.20 -1.59 -13.16
C PHE A 86 2.10 -1.59 -12.09
N LYS A 87 1.95 -0.48 -11.36
CA LYS A 87 0.93 -0.33 -10.31
C LYS A 87 -0.49 -0.43 -10.89
N GLU A 88 -0.76 0.23 -12.01
CA GLU A 88 -2.08 0.30 -12.62
C GLU A 88 -2.46 -0.96 -13.42
N ASN A 89 -1.51 -1.57 -14.16
CA ASN A 89 -1.83 -2.75 -15.00
C ASN A 89 -1.58 -4.11 -14.33
N LEU A 90 -0.79 -4.18 -13.26
CA LEU A 90 -0.48 -5.46 -12.59
C LEU A 90 -0.95 -5.47 -11.11
N TRP A 91 -0.48 -4.52 -10.30
CA TRP A 91 -0.79 -4.51 -8.87
C TRP A 91 -2.29 -4.31 -8.59
N LYS A 92 -2.89 -3.26 -9.15
CA LYS A 92 -4.31 -2.94 -8.89
C LYS A 92 -5.28 -4.03 -9.36
N PRO A 93 -5.15 -4.64 -10.56
CA PRO A 93 -6.04 -5.72 -10.98
C PRO A 93 -5.98 -6.94 -10.05
N ILE A 94 -4.79 -7.38 -9.64
CA ILE A 94 -4.62 -8.52 -8.73
C ILE A 94 -5.17 -8.18 -7.33
N MET A 95 -4.86 -7.00 -6.80
CA MET A 95 -5.42 -6.48 -5.55
C MET A 95 -6.96 -6.45 -5.57
N LYS A 96 -7.56 -6.01 -6.67
CA LYS A 96 -9.02 -5.96 -6.84
C LYS A 96 -9.63 -7.36 -6.94
N ALA A 97 -9.00 -8.28 -7.67
CA ALA A 97 -9.46 -9.66 -7.79
C ALA A 97 -9.37 -10.43 -6.45
N MET A 98 -8.38 -10.14 -5.61
CA MET A 98 -8.19 -10.81 -4.32
C MET A 98 -9.05 -10.25 -3.17
N PHE A 99 -9.33 -8.94 -3.18
CA PHE A 99 -9.90 -8.25 -2.02
C PHE A 99 -11.04 -7.27 -2.33
N GLU A 100 -11.48 -7.16 -3.59
CA GLU A 100 -12.50 -6.20 -4.06
C GLU A 100 -12.17 -4.73 -3.77
N ILE A 101 -10.87 -4.42 -3.59
CA ILE A 101 -10.36 -3.09 -3.28
C ILE A 101 -9.83 -2.43 -4.56
N ASP A 102 -10.35 -1.25 -4.91
CA ASP A 102 -9.88 -0.45 -6.07
C ASP A 102 -8.61 0.38 -5.80
N SER A 103 -8.17 0.51 -4.53
CA SER A 103 -7.12 1.47 -4.18
C SER A 103 -6.08 0.95 -3.17
N THR A 104 -4.81 1.23 -3.48
CA THR A 104 -3.75 1.35 -2.47
C THR A 104 -4.14 2.38 -1.41
N THR A 105 -3.70 2.18 -0.16
CA THR A 105 -4.16 2.85 1.08
C THR A 105 -5.47 2.31 1.68
N LYS A 106 -6.35 1.64 0.91
CA LYS A 106 -7.45 0.84 1.48
C LYS A 106 -7.01 -0.56 1.91
N LEU A 107 -6.09 -1.19 1.17
CA LEU A 107 -5.43 -2.46 1.53
C LEU A 107 -4.87 -2.43 2.96
N GLU A 108 -5.08 -3.51 3.72
CA GLU A 108 -4.48 -3.74 5.04
C GLU A 108 -3.02 -4.22 4.97
N ARG A 109 -2.31 -4.25 6.10
CA ARG A 109 -0.90 -4.68 6.18
C ARG A 109 -0.68 -6.11 5.68
N GLY A 110 -1.50 -7.08 6.10
CA GLY A 110 -1.34 -8.49 5.69
C GLY A 110 -1.60 -8.69 4.21
N GLN A 111 -2.64 -8.03 3.70
CA GLN A 111 -3.06 -8.11 2.29
C GLN A 111 -1.98 -7.62 1.31
N VAL A 112 -1.11 -6.68 1.71
CA VAL A 112 0.03 -6.25 0.87
C VAL A 112 0.99 -7.42 0.59
N GLY A 113 1.34 -8.20 1.62
CA GLY A 113 2.18 -9.37 1.45
C GLY A 113 1.52 -10.41 0.54
N GLN A 114 0.21 -10.62 0.71
CA GLN A 114 -0.54 -11.55 -0.12
C GLN A 114 -0.58 -11.14 -1.60
N VAL A 115 -0.79 -9.85 -1.93
CA VAL A 115 -0.70 -9.35 -3.33
C VAL A 115 0.72 -9.51 -3.88
N TYR A 116 1.73 -9.18 -3.06
CA TYR A 116 3.14 -9.33 -3.45
C TYR A 116 3.49 -10.79 -3.79
N GLU A 117 3.17 -11.75 -2.92
CA GLU A 117 3.48 -13.17 -3.13
C GLU A 117 2.84 -13.73 -4.41
N VAL A 118 1.60 -13.32 -4.72
CA VAL A 118 0.94 -13.70 -5.97
C VAL A 118 1.69 -13.13 -7.18
N ILE A 119 2.01 -11.82 -7.17
CA ILE A 119 2.74 -11.18 -8.28
C ILE A 119 4.12 -11.81 -8.46
N ASN A 120 4.89 -11.95 -7.38
CA ASN A 120 6.25 -12.45 -7.44
C ASN A 120 6.30 -13.92 -7.89
N ARG A 121 5.35 -14.75 -7.42
CA ARG A 121 5.24 -16.15 -7.85
C ARG A 121 4.91 -16.26 -9.34
N GLU A 122 3.89 -15.56 -9.85
CA GLU A 122 3.53 -15.69 -11.26
C GLU A 122 4.62 -15.10 -12.18
N LEU A 123 5.24 -13.97 -11.82
CA LEU A 123 6.37 -13.41 -12.59
C LEU A 123 7.60 -14.35 -12.59
N SER A 124 7.88 -14.99 -11.44
CA SER A 124 8.97 -15.97 -11.35
C SER A 124 8.66 -17.26 -12.12
N ARG A 125 7.39 -17.68 -12.20
CA ARG A 125 6.97 -18.92 -12.87
C ARG A 125 6.96 -18.77 -14.39
N GLU A 126 6.36 -17.68 -14.89
CA GLU A 126 6.14 -17.47 -16.32
C GLU A 126 7.36 -16.83 -17.01
N PHE A 127 8.13 -16.00 -16.30
CA PHE A 127 9.22 -15.20 -16.90
C PHE A 127 10.58 -15.39 -16.22
N GLY A 128 10.68 -16.17 -15.13
CA GLY A 128 11.91 -16.28 -14.34
C GLY A 128 12.29 -15.01 -13.58
N VAL A 129 11.38 -14.03 -13.48
CA VAL A 129 11.64 -12.72 -12.86
C VAL A 129 11.09 -12.68 -11.44
N SER A 130 11.98 -12.67 -10.45
CA SER A 130 11.64 -12.43 -9.04
C SER A 130 12.21 -11.09 -8.57
N THR A 131 11.44 -10.34 -7.80
CA THR A 131 11.86 -9.07 -7.17
C THR A 131 11.49 -9.12 -5.71
N GLU A 132 12.46 -8.95 -4.81
CA GLU A 132 12.19 -8.96 -3.37
C GLU A 132 11.32 -7.76 -2.96
N PHE A 133 10.40 -7.98 -2.01
CA PHE A 133 9.66 -6.88 -1.43
C PHE A 133 10.58 -6.05 -0.52
N PRO A 134 10.68 -4.72 -0.70
CA PRO A 134 11.56 -3.89 0.11
C PRO A 134 11.04 -3.78 1.54
N ASP A 135 11.62 -4.57 2.44
CA ASP A 135 11.53 -4.40 3.88
C ASP A 135 12.85 -3.81 4.44
N LYS A 136 12.85 -3.43 5.71
CA LYS A 136 13.94 -2.71 6.40
C LYS A 136 15.32 -3.41 6.43
N GLY A 137 15.48 -4.59 5.83
CA GLY A 137 16.70 -5.40 5.91
C GLY A 137 17.38 -5.71 4.57
N GLY A 138 16.94 -5.13 3.45
CA GLY A 138 17.50 -5.39 2.11
C GLY A 138 17.88 -4.11 1.37
N LEU A 139 19.20 -3.88 1.25
CA LEU A 139 19.91 -2.73 0.64
C LEU A 139 19.77 -1.39 1.40
#